data_AF-A0A257JEN3-F1
#
_entry.id   AF-A0A257JEN3-F1
#
_cell.length_a   1.000
_cell.length_b   1.000
_cell.length_c   1.000
_cell.angle_alpha   90.00
_cell.angle_beta   90.00
_cell.angle_gamma   90.00
#
_symmetry.space_group_name_H-M   'P 1'
#
loop_
_entity.id
_entity.type
_entity.pdbx_description
1 polymer ?
#
loop_
_entity_poly.entity_id
_entity_poly.type
_entity_poly.pdbx_seq_one_letter_code
_entity_poly.pdbx_strand_id
1 'polypeptide(L)'
;MDYGDRLGWPDRFADARHTERQAVQVRASGARFAYTPQVLVNGRDWRGWPVMPVGAAPAKVRVQLERLGAEQVQASVAALAGAPPRLGLWWALLEDDHRTAVGAGENRGEQLRHDHVVRRHDTLPTWAATSGDPPRVMRWLAHQNGEAGRRARLLVVVTDAATGAPLQATQLDCQMPALRAG
;
A
#
# COMPACT_ATOMS: atom_id res chain seq x y z
N MET A 1 -8.81 -6.56 8.00
CA MET A 1 -9.94 -7.21 7.30
C MET A 1 -11.00 -7.47 8.34
N ASP A 2 -12.28 -7.27 8.06
CA ASP A 2 -13.34 -7.22 9.09
C ASP A 2 -14.14 -8.52 9.27
N TYR A 3 -13.94 -9.53 8.43
CA TYR A 3 -14.68 -10.79 8.57
C TYR A 3 -14.31 -11.60 9.83
N GLY A 4 -13.16 -11.33 10.44
CA GLY A 4 -12.66 -12.01 11.66
C GLY A 4 -13.33 -11.53 12.96
N ASP A 5 -13.95 -10.35 12.97
CA ASP A 5 -14.52 -9.73 14.17
C ASP A 5 -15.68 -10.54 14.76
N ARG A 6 -16.27 -11.45 13.96
CA ARG A 6 -17.34 -12.36 14.38
C ARG A 6 -16.87 -13.50 15.29
N LEU A 7 -15.56 -13.70 15.46
CA LEU A 7 -14.98 -14.76 16.30
C LEU A 7 -14.67 -14.31 17.75
N GLY A 8 -15.12 -13.12 18.15
CA GLY A 8 -15.02 -12.64 19.53
C GLY A 8 -13.76 -11.83 19.86
N TRP A 9 -12.95 -11.49 18.86
CA TRP A 9 -11.81 -10.59 18.99
C TRP A 9 -11.84 -9.54 17.87
N PRO A 10 -12.45 -8.36 18.10
CA PRO A 10 -12.49 -7.32 17.08
C PRO A 10 -11.08 -6.76 16.84
N ASP A 11 -10.60 -6.90 15.61
CA ASP A 11 -9.30 -6.34 15.21
C ASP A 11 -9.45 -4.83 15.05
N ARG A 12 -8.72 -4.05 15.86
CA ARG A 12 -8.75 -2.56 15.77
C ARG A 12 -8.24 -2.00 14.43
N PHE A 13 -7.65 -2.85 13.58
CA PHE A 13 -7.21 -2.51 12.22
C PHE A 13 -8.16 -3.04 11.14
N ALA A 14 -9.24 -3.74 11.53
CA ALA A 14 -10.31 -4.11 10.63
C ALA A 14 -11.00 -2.85 10.07
N ASP A 15 -11.23 -2.87 8.76
CA ASP A 15 -11.97 -1.85 8.03
C ASP A 15 -12.58 -2.53 6.80
N ALA A 16 -13.84 -2.28 6.51
CA ALA A 16 -14.54 -2.81 5.34
C ALA A 16 -13.82 -2.46 4.03
N ARG A 17 -13.15 -1.31 3.96
CA ARG A 17 -12.33 -0.89 2.80
C ARG A 17 -11.14 -1.83 2.56
N HIS A 18 -10.59 -2.43 3.62
CA HIS A 18 -9.58 -3.46 3.47
C HIS A 18 -10.17 -4.71 2.80
N THR A 19 -11.40 -5.08 3.19
CA THR A 19 -12.13 -6.21 2.63
C THR A 19 -12.50 -6.01 1.17
N GLU A 20 -13.01 -4.84 0.82
CA GLU A 20 -13.29 -4.46 -0.57
C GLU A 20 -12.02 -4.48 -1.42
N ARG A 21 -10.90 -3.95 -0.91
CA ARG A 21 -9.62 -3.99 -1.61
C ARG A 21 -9.17 -5.42 -1.88
N GLN A 22 -9.25 -6.33 -0.91
CA GLN A 22 -8.89 -7.74 -1.13
C GLN A 22 -9.78 -8.36 -2.22
N ALA A 23 -11.09 -8.09 -2.20
CA ALA A 23 -12.00 -8.61 -3.22
C ALA A 23 -11.64 -8.11 -4.63
N VAL A 24 -11.28 -6.83 -4.78
CA VAL A 24 -10.77 -6.28 -6.04
C VAL A 24 -9.48 -6.98 -6.48
N GLN A 25 -8.52 -7.14 -5.56
CA GLN A 25 -7.24 -7.75 -5.86
C GLN A 25 -7.36 -9.24 -6.22
N VAL A 26 -8.24 -9.99 -5.54
CA VAL A 26 -8.50 -11.41 -5.85
C VAL A 26 -8.93 -11.58 -7.30
N ARG A 27 -9.85 -10.73 -7.79
CA ARG A 27 -10.31 -10.77 -9.20
C ARG A 27 -9.19 -10.57 -10.21
N ALA A 28 -8.19 -9.76 -9.90
CA ALA A 28 -7.06 -9.45 -10.79
C ALA A 28 -5.86 -10.41 -10.61
N SER A 29 -5.77 -11.11 -9.47
CA SER A 29 -4.55 -11.82 -9.05
C SER A 29 -4.43 -13.27 -9.54
N GLY A 30 -5.49 -13.81 -10.15
CA GLY A 30 -5.60 -15.23 -10.49
C GLY A 30 -5.98 -16.13 -9.31
N ALA A 31 -6.22 -15.58 -8.12
CA ALA A 31 -6.82 -16.34 -7.01
C ALA A 31 -8.29 -16.69 -7.30
N ARG A 32 -8.72 -17.86 -6.85
CA ARG A 32 -10.12 -18.32 -6.98
C ARG A 32 -11.03 -17.75 -5.89
N PHE A 33 -10.46 -17.45 -4.72
CA PHE A 33 -11.18 -16.96 -3.55
C PHE A 33 -10.24 -16.15 -2.66
N ALA A 34 -10.80 -15.31 -1.80
CA ALA A 34 -10.08 -14.62 -0.75
C ALA A 34 -9.77 -15.58 0.42
N TYR A 35 -8.59 -15.45 1.03
CA TYR A 35 -8.19 -16.20 2.22
C TYR A 35 -7.24 -15.34 3.07
N THR A 36 -6.95 -15.73 4.32
CA THR A 36 -5.88 -15.12 5.12
C THR A 36 -5.03 -16.19 5.82
N PRO A 37 -3.71 -15.96 5.99
CA PRO A 37 -2.94 -14.89 5.35
C PRO A 37 -2.87 -15.10 3.83
N GLN A 38 -3.09 -14.05 3.05
CA GLN A 38 -2.91 -14.06 1.59
C GLN A 38 -1.86 -13.02 1.21
N VAL A 39 -0.91 -13.43 0.37
CA VAL A 39 0.19 -12.59 -0.11
C VAL A 39 0.09 -12.49 -1.61
N LEU A 40 0.18 -11.26 -2.13
CA LEU A 40 0.23 -11.00 -3.56
C LEU A 40 1.61 -10.45 -3.93
N VAL A 41 2.30 -11.11 -4.87
CA VAL A 41 3.58 -10.63 -5.38
C VAL A 41 3.38 -10.10 -6.80
N ASN A 42 3.68 -8.82 -7.00
CA ASN A 42 3.41 -8.11 -8.26
C ASN A 42 1.96 -8.32 -8.73
N GLY A 43 1.02 -8.27 -7.78
CA GLY A 43 -0.41 -8.41 -8.03
C GLY A 43 -0.91 -9.85 -8.21
N ARG A 44 -0.05 -10.88 -8.15
CA ARG A 44 -0.44 -12.29 -8.34
C ARG A 44 -0.46 -13.08 -7.03
N ASP A 45 -1.42 -13.99 -6.89
CA ASP A 45 -1.54 -14.87 -5.70
C ASP A 45 -0.25 -15.66 -5.49
N TRP A 46 0.34 -15.54 -4.30
CA TRP A 46 1.57 -16.21 -3.91
C TRP A 46 1.36 -17.08 -2.68
N ARG A 47 1.49 -18.40 -2.87
CA ARG A 47 1.27 -19.41 -1.82
C ARG A 47 2.55 -19.90 -1.15
N GLY A 48 3.71 -19.39 -1.56
CA GLY A 48 5.01 -19.78 -1.00
C GLY A 48 5.40 -19.03 0.27
N TRP A 49 4.51 -18.22 0.85
CA TRP A 49 4.78 -17.47 2.09
C TRP A 49 5.24 -18.41 3.23
N PRO A 50 6.30 -18.06 4.00
CA PRO A 50 6.99 -16.76 4.05
C PRO A 50 8.13 -16.57 3.06
N VAL A 51 8.42 -17.55 2.19
CA VAL A 51 9.48 -17.43 1.19
C VAL A 51 9.04 -16.51 0.06
N MET A 52 9.79 -15.44 -0.18
CA MET A 52 9.53 -14.52 -1.28
C MET A 52 10.20 -15.01 -2.58
N PRO A 53 9.56 -14.87 -3.75
CA PRO A 53 10.18 -15.23 -5.00
C PRO A 53 11.36 -14.30 -5.32
N VAL A 54 12.39 -14.85 -5.94
CA VAL A 54 13.57 -14.09 -6.40
C VAL A 54 13.30 -13.60 -7.82
N GLY A 55 13.45 -12.30 -8.05
CA GLY A 55 13.38 -11.69 -9.38
C GLY A 55 12.61 -10.38 -9.40
N ALA A 56 13.14 -9.39 -10.13
CA ALA A 56 12.47 -8.13 -10.40
C ALA A 56 11.92 -8.14 -11.83
N ALA A 57 10.67 -7.72 -12.01
CA ALA A 57 10.19 -7.37 -13.33
C ALA A 57 10.83 -6.03 -13.76
N PRO A 58 11.12 -5.83 -15.06
CA PRO A 58 11.60 -4.53 -15.53
C PRO A 58 10.54 -3.46 -15.25
N ALA A 59 10.98 -2.33 -14.71
CA ALA A 59 10.10 -1.21 -14.43
C ALA A 59 9.51 -0.65 -15.74
N LYS A 60 8.18 -0.57 -15.82
CA LYS A 60 7.46 0.04 -16.96
C LYS A 60 7.17 1.51 -16.75
N VAL A 61 7.37 2.02 -15.54
CA VAL A 61 7.19 3.42 -15.18
C VAL A 61 8.28 3.83 -14.17
N ARG A 62 8.64 5.10 -14.18
CA ARG A 62 9.48 5.72 -13.13
C ARG A 62 8.58 6.57 -12.24
N VAL A 63 8.76 6.46 -10.92
CA VAL A 63 7.98 7.21 -9.94
C VAL A 63 8.92 7.92 -8.99
N GLN A 64 8.70 9.20 -8.80
CA GLN A 64 9.31 10.00 -7.73
C GLN A 64 8.18 10.44 -6.79
N LEU A 65 8.44 10.36 -5.48
CA LEU A 65 7.48 10.70 -4.44
C LEU A 65 8.12 11.67 -3.47
N GLU A 66 7.44 12.79 -3.26
CA GLU A 66 7.94 13.91 -2.47
C GLU A 66 6.88 14.40 -1.50
N ARG A 67 7.33 14.89 -0.35
CA ARG A 67 6.50 15.59 0.61
C ARG A 67 6.41 17.07 0.23
N LEU A 68 5.20 17.61 0.28
CA LEU A 68 4.91 19.04 0.20
C LEU A 68 4.29 19.50 1.53
N GLY A 69 5.14 19.82 2.52
CA GLY A 69 4.68 20.20 3.86
C GLY A 69 4.10 19.03 4.69
N ALA A 70 3.25 19.33 5.67
CA ALA A 70 2.73 18.32 6.60
C ALA A 70 1.59 17.47 6.01
N GLU A 71 0.78 18.05 5.12
CA GLU A 71 -0.52 17.51 4.70
C GLU A 71 -0.62 17.20 3.21
N GLN A 72 0.40 17.53 2.43
CA GLN A 72 0.38 17.35 0.98
C GLN A 72 1.61 16.58 0.51
N VAL A 73 1.39 15.84 -0.56
CA VAL A 73 2.38 14.96 -1.18
C VAL A 73 2.29 15.13 -2.69
N GLN A 74 3.39 14.85 -3.38
CA GLN A 74 3.52 14.93 -4.83
C GLN A 74 4.13 13.65 -5.37
N ALA A 75 3.49 13.08 -6.38
CA ALA A 75 4.09 12.05 -7.22
C ALA A 75 4.37 12.61 -8.61
N SER A 76 5.55 12.30 -9.15
CA SER A 76 5.90 12.51 -10.56
C SER A 76 6.08 11.14 -11.22
N VAL A 77 5.28 10.86 -12.24
CA VAL A 77 5.23 9.54 -12.90
C VAL A 77 5.56 9.68 -14.38
N ALA A 78 6.63 9.03 -14.82
CA ALA A 78 7.00 8.94 -16.23
C ALA A 78 6.75 7.53 -16.78
N ALA A 79 6.04 7.43 -17.90
CA ALA A 79 5.89 6.18 -18.62
C ALA A 79 7.21 5.82 -19.33
N LEU A 80 7.59 4.54 -19.25
CA LEU A 80 8.75 4.00 -19.96
C LEU A 80 8.28 3.12 -21.12
N ALA A 81 9.22 2.62 -21.92
CA ALA A 81 8.93 1.68 -22.99
C ALA A 81 8.14 0.47 -22.45
N GLY A 82 7.03 0.13 -23.11
CA GLY A 82 6.16 -0.98 -22.71
C GLY A 82 5.19 -0.67 -21.56
N ALA A 83 5.05 0.60 -21.15
CA ALA A 83 3.95 1.04 -20.30
C ALA A 83 2.59 0.85 -20.99
N PRO A 84 1.54 0.46 -20.27
CA PRO A 84 0.18 0.42 -20.81
C PRO A 84 -0.32 1.85 -21.11
N PRO A 85 -1.27 2.01 -22.04
CA PRO A 85 -1.73 3.32 -22.52
C PRO A 85 -2.51 4.12 -21.48
N ARG A 86 -2.94 3.48 -20.39
CA ARG A 86 -3.64 4.12 -19.28
C ARG A 86 -3.10 3.61 -17.95
N LEU A 87 -2.75 4.55 -17.08
CA LEU A 87 -2.18 4.29 -15.76
C LEU A 87 -3.16 4.68 -14.66
N GLY A 88 -3.08 3.98 -13.54
CA GLY A 88 -3.70 4.36 -12.27
C GLY A 88 -2.64 4.51 -11.18
N LEU A 89 -2.99 5.22 -10.10
CA LEU A 89 -2.16 5.30 -8.91
C LEU A 89 -3.00 4.99 -7.68
N TRP A 90 -2.53 4.03 -6.89
CA TRP A 90 -3.03 3.75 -5.54
C TRP A 90 -1.99 4.21 -4.54
N TRP A 91 -2.42 4.77 -3.41
CA TRP A 91 -1.54 5.17 -2.32
C TRP A 91 -2.04 4.66 -0.99
N ALA A 92 -1.13 4.49 -0.04
CA ALA A 92 -1.44 4.12 1.33
C ALA A 92 -0.55 4.85 2.33
N LEU A 93 -1.12 5.25 3.46
CA LEU A 93 -0.36 5.57 4.67
C LEU A 93 -0.24 4.29 5.51
N LEU A 94 1.01 3.93 5.79
CA LEU A 94 1.40 2.76 6.56
C LEU A 94 1.93 3.21 7.91
N GLU A 95 1.58 2.49 8.97
CA GLU A 95 2.18 2.63 10.30
C GLU A 95 2.85 1.33 10.74
N ASP A 96 3.94 1.48 11.50
CA ASP A 96 4.74 0.38 12.03
C ASP A 96 4.67 0.31 13.56
N ASP A 97 5.15 -0.80 14.11
CA ASP A 97 5.29 -1.04 15.56
C ASP A 97 3.97 -0.91 16.35
N HIS A 98 2.86 -1.26 15.73
CA HIS A 98 1.62 -1.47 16.45
C HIS A 98 1.73 -2.73 17.30
N ARG A 99 1.33 -2.63 18.57
CA ARG A 99 1.29 -3.76 19.51
C ARG A 99 -0.12 -4.01 19.97
N THR A 100 -0.52 -5.27 20.01
CA THR A 100 -1.82 -5.70 20.50
C THR A 100 -1.64 -6.83 21.50
N ALA A 101 -2.10 -6.62 22.73
CA ALA A 101 -2.13 -7.67 23.74
C ALA A 101 -3.37 -8.55 23.50
N VAL A 102 -3.17 -9.87 23.40
CA VAL A 102 -4.25 -10.81 23.11
C VAL A 102 -4.85 -11.34 24.41
N GLY A 103 -6.10 -10.95 24.69
CA GLY A 103 -6.78 -11.29 25.94
C GLY A 103 -7.50 -12.66 25.95
N ALA A 104 -7.73 -13.27 24.79
CA ALA A 104 -8.55 -14.49 24.65
C ALA A 104 -8.17 -15.30 23.38
N GLY A 105 -8.67 -16.53 23.29
CA GLY A 105 -8.42 -17.43 22.16
C GLY A 105 -7.10 -18.20 22.26
N GLU A 106 -6.73 -18.88 21.17
CA GLU A 106 -5.54 -19.72 21.08
C GLU A 106 -4.23 -18.94 21.34
N ASN A 107 -4.20 -17.65 20.98
CA ASN A 107 -3.05 -16.77 21.18
C ASN A 107 -3.12 -15.97 22.49
N ARG A 108 -3.96 -16.37 23.47
CA ARG A 108 -4.10 -15.63 24.73
C ARG A 108 -2.76 -15.51 25.46
N GLY A 109 -2.43 -14.29 25.90
CA GLY A 109 -1.18 -13.98 26.60
C GLY A 109 -0.07 -13.51 25.68
N GLU A 110 -0.23 -13.67 24.36
CA GLU A 110 0.73 -13.17 23.38
C GLU A 110 0.63 -11.65 23.18
N GLN A 111 1.75 -11.07 22.76
CA GLN A 111 1.81 -9.70 22.27
C GLN A 111 2.14 -9.71 20.77
N LEU A 112 1.13 -9.41 19.96
CA LEU A 112 1.28 -9.35 18.52
C LEU A 112 1.85 -8.00 18.10
N ARG A 113 2.87 -8.03 17.24
CA ARG A 113 3.46 -6.86 16.62
C ARG A 113 3.04 -6.79 15.15
N HIS A 114 2.53 -5.63 14.74
CA HIS A 114 2.07 -5.38 13.39
C HIS A 114 2.88 -4.23 12.78
N ASP A 115 3.46 -4.50 11.61
CA ASP A 115 4.11 -3.50 10.76
C ASP A 115 3.36 -3.34 9.46
N HIS A 116 3.62 -2.22 8.76
CA HIS A 116 3.02 -1.89 7.48
C HIS A 116 1.48 -1.89 7.54
N VAL A 117 0.91 -1.51 8.69
CA VAL A 117 -0.54 -1.46 8.87
C VAL A 117 -1.07 -0.31 8.03
N VAL A 118 -1.93 -0.61 7.05
CA VAL A 118 -2.60 0.41 6.25
C VAL A 118 -3.59 1.14 7.15
N ARG A 119 -3.39 2.44 7.33
CA ARG A 119 -4.27 3.31 8.15
C ARG A 119 -5.18 4.16 7.30
N ARG A 120 -4.70 4.54 6.11
CA ARG A 120 -5.46 5.22 5.06
C ARG A 120 -4.97 4.72 3.71
N HIS A 121 -5.86 4.69 2.75
CA HIS A 121 -5.50 4.51 1.36
C HIS A 121 -6.53 5.19 0.47
N ASP A 122 -6.15 5.46 -0.77
CA ASP A 122 -7.09 5.83 -1.82
C ASP A 122 -6.47 5.59 -3.20
N THR A 123 -7.26 5.83 -4.24
CA THR A 123 -6.82 5.87 -5.63
C THR A 123 -6.93 7.28 -6.18
N LEU A 124 -6.08 7.60 -7.16
CA LEU A 124 -6.21 8.81 -7.95
C LEU A 124 -6.84 8.49 -9.32
N PRO A 125 -7.49 9.48 -9.98
CA PRO A 125 -8.05 9.27 -11.30
C PRO A 125 -7.02 8.74 -12.29
N THR A 126 -7.43 7.77 -13.11
CA THR A 126 -6.56 7.20 -14.15
C THR A 126 -6.25 8.24 -15.23
N TRP A 127 -5.09 8.13 -15.88
CA TRP A 127 -4.69 9.02 -16.96
C TRP A 127 -4.09 8.25 -18.14
N ALA A 128 -4.21 8.81 -19.34
CA ALA A 128 -3.51 8.31 -20.51
C ALA A 128 -2.00 8.61 -20.39
N ALA A 129 -1.15 7.69 -20.82
CA ALA A 129 0.29 7.86 -20.76
C ALA A 129 0.97 7.19 -21.96
N THR A 130 1.93 7.89 -22.55
CA THR A 130 2.76 7.38 -23.63
C THR A 130 4.23 7.49 -23.23
N SER A 131 5.04 6.50 -23.60
CA SER A 131 6.49 6.58 -23.40
C SER A 131 7.06 7.80 -24.12
N GLY A 132 7.84 8.61 -23.42
CA GLY A 132 8.42 9.85 -23.94
C GLY A 132 7.62 11.12 -23.57
N ASP A 133 6.40 10.99 -23.05
CA ASP A 133 5.66 12.12 -22.50
C ASP A 133 6.40 12.74 -21.30
N PRO A 134 6.21 14.05 -21.05
CA PRO A 134 6.61 14.65 -19.78
C PRO A 134 6.00 13.90 -18.59
N PRO A 135 6.71 13.82 -17.45
CA PRO A 135 6.16 13.16 -16.26
C PRO A 135 4.83 13.77 -15.81
N ARG A 136 3.85 12.91 -15.52
CA ARG A 136 2.59 13.34 -14.92
C ARG A 136 2.83 13.66 -13.45
N VAL A 137 2.63 14.92 -13.10
CA VAL A 137 2.67 15.39 -11.71
C VAL A 137 1.27 15.33 -11.11
N MET A 138 1.17 14.73 -9.93
CA MET A 138 -0.07 14.65 -9.16
C MET A 138 0.18 15.05 -7.73
N ARG A 139 -0.76 15.80 -7.15
CA ARG A 139 -0.72 16.24 -5.75
C ARG A 139 -2.03 15.87 -5.10
N TRP A 140 -1.96 15.41 -3.86
CA TRP A 140 -3.14 15.11 -3.07
C TRP A 140 -2.86 15.39 -1.60
N LEU A 141 -3.94 15.51 -0.83
CA LEU A 141 -3.86 15.63 0.61
C LEU A 141 -3.66 14.24 1.21
N ALA A 142 -2.65 14.11 2.04
CA ALA A 142 -2.39 12.94 2.83
C ALA A 142 -1.80 13.43 4.15
N HIS A 143 -2.52 13.24 5.25
CA HIS A 143 -1.98 13.54 6.59
C HIS A 143 -0.87 12.53 6.88
N GLN A 144 0.33 13.01 7.22
CA GLN A 144 1.55 12.20 7.20
C GLN A 144 2.01 11.78 8.62
N ASN A 145 1.25 12.15 9.65
CA ASN A 145 1.54 11.77 11.02
C ASN A 145 0.93 10.41 11.35
N GLY A 146 1.72 9.56 11.99
CA GLY A 146 1.23 8.31 12.56
C GLY A 146 0.47 8.53 13.86
N GLU A 147 -0.44 7.62 14.19
CA GLU A 147 -1.19 7.61 15.44
C GLU A 147 -0.24 7.71 16.64
N ALA A 148 -0.48 8.66 17.54
CA ALA A 148 0.36 8.92 18.72
C ALA A 148 1.86 9.12 18.40
N GLY A 149 2.18 9.71 17.24
CA GLY A 149 3.55 10.01 16.83
C GLY A 149 4.33 8.81 16.31
N ARG A 150 3.65 7.68 16.01
CA ARG A 150 4.27 6.50 15.40
C ARG A 150 4.92 6.84 14.07
N ARG A 151 5.94 6.05 13.71
CA ARG A 151 6.54 6.10 12.37
C ARG A 151 5.44 5.79 11.35
N ALA A 152 5.27 6.71 10.41
CA ALA A 152 4.40 6.53 9.27
C ALA A 152 5.23 6.55 7.97
N ARG A 153 4.72 5.90 6.94
CA ARG A 153 5.27 5.88 5.59
C ARG A 153 4.16 6.06 4.57
N LEU A 154 4.44 6.81 3.51
CA LEU A 154 3.53 6.90 2.37
C LEU A 154 4.03 5.97 1.27
N LEU A 155 3.22 4.98 0.91
CA LEU A 155 3.43 4.09 -0.22
C LEU A 155 2.61 4.59 -1.42
N VAL A 156 3.20 4.58 -2.61
CA VAL A 156 2.48 4.70 -3.88
C VAL A 156 2.77 3.50 -4.76
N VAL A 157 1.74 3.01 -5.44
CA VAL A 157 1.82 1.95 -6.44
C VAL A 157 1.15 2.44 -7.71
N VAL A 158 1.93 2.51 -8.79
CA VAL A 158 1.39 2.78 -10.12
C VAL A 158 0.96 1.46 -10.73
N THR A 159 -0.23 1.46 -11.33
CA THR A 159 -0.90 0.28 -11.85
C THR A 159 -1.29 0.46 -13.32
N ASP A 160 -1.42 -0.65 -14.03
CA ASP A 160 -2.17 -0.69 -15.28
C ASP A 160 -3.66 -0.47 -14.96
N ALA A 161 -4.26 0.56 -15.55
CA ALA A 161 -5.66 0.90 -15.27
C ALA A 161 -6.66 -0.15 -15.76
N ALA A 162 -6.30 -0.99 -16.74
CA ALA A 162 -7.18 -2.02 -17.27
C ALA A 162 -7.16 -3.29 -16.41
N THR A 163 -5.98 -3.67 -15.91
CA THR A 163 -5.78 -4.95 -15.22
C THR A 163 -5.61 -4.82 -13.71
N GLY A 164 -5.31 -3.62 -13.21
CA GLY A 164 -4.92 -3.39 -11.82
C GLY A 164 -3.52 -3.92 -11.48
N ALA A 165 -2.77 -4.42 -12.47
CA ALA A 165 -1.45 -4.99 -12.24
C ALA A 165 -0.46 -3.90 -11.78
N PRO A 166 0.31 -4.13 -10.70
CA PRO A 166 1.37 -3.22 -10.27
C PRO A 166 2.46 -3.10 -11.34
N LEU A 167 2.86 -1.86 -11.65
CA LEU A 167 3.92 -1.54 -12.61
C LEU A 167 5.18 -1.03 -11.93
N GLN A 168 5.02 -0.33 -10.81
CA GLN A 168 6.09 0.15 -9.95
C GLN A 168 5.52 0.55 -8.60
N ALA A 169 6.33 0.47 -7.54
CA ALA A 169 6.01 1.02 -6.24
C ALA A 169 7.19 1.84 -5.70
N THR A 170 6.90 2.88 -4.92
CA THR A 170 7.91 3.58 -4.13
C THR A 170 7.29 4.07 -2.82
N GLN A 171 8.12 4.35 -1.84
CA GLN A 171 7.66 4.85 -0.55
C GLN A 171 8.51 6.04 -0.08
N LEU A 172 7.90 6.85 0.78
CA LEU A 172 8.53 7.97 1.47
C LEU A 172 8.34 7.80 2.98
N ASP A 173 9.42 7.98 3.74
CA ASP A 173 9.34 8.04 5.20
C ASP A 173 8.70 9.34 5.66
N CYS A 174 7.69 9.23 6.54
CA CYS A 174 6.90 10.38 6.94
C CYS A 174 7.40 11.12 8.20
N GLN A 175 8.55 10.73 8.77
CA GLN A 175 9.11 11.45 9.91
C GLN A 175 9.61 12.84 9.48
N MET A 176 9.33 13.86 10.29
CA MET A 176 10.00 15.15 10.15
C MET A 176 11.48 14.97 10.52
N PRO A 177 12.42 15.67 9.85
CA PRO A 177 13.78 15.77 10.36
C PRO A 177 13.71 16.25 11.81
N ALA A 178 14.44 15.60 12.71
CA ALA A 178 14.60 16.13 14.05
C ALA A 178 15.08 17.58 13.92
N LEU A 179 14.37 18.52 14.55
CA LEU A 179 14.88 19.88 14.71
C LEU A 179 16.27 19.74 15.31
N ARG A 180 17.30 20.15 14.56
CA ARG A 180 18.64 20.31 15.14
C ARG A 180 18.48 21.35 16.24
N ALA A 181 18.52 20.93 17.50
CA ALA A 181 18.70 21.85 18.60
C ALA A 181 20.02 22.59 18.34
N GLY A 182 19.91 23.89 18.09
CA GLY A 182 21.06 24.81 18.04
C GLY A 182 21.46 25.25 19.44
#